data_AF-M5GCY0-F1
#
_entry.id   AF-M5GCY0-F1
#
_cell.length_a   1.000
_cell.length_b   1.000
_cell.length_c   1.000
_cell.angle_alpha   90.00
_cell.angle_beta   90.00
_cell.angle_gamma   90.00
#
_symmetry.space_group_name_H-M   'P 1'
#
loop_
_entity.id
_entity.type
_entity.pdbx_description
1 polymer ?
#
loop_
_entity_poly.entity_id
_entity_poly.type
_entity_poly.pdbx_seq_one_letter_code
_entity_poly.pdbx_strand_id
1 'polypeptide(L)'
;QPKFEFVTILPDANFGPILCGDPHSTGSWVVNLMKGEDKDAKVVPNQWYIDIRDDARLHIFGLSKPELADQRIWAAAGPFGWNDLIRILKKHYPDANIPDENPKWVTSPLKVDSEVGRKLLGGWTSLEQCVVDTAKSVGYLAISE
;
A
#
# COMPACT_ATOMS: atom_id res chain seq x y z
N GLN A 1 30.54 -21.81 1.70
CA GLN A 1 29.26 -21.09 1.84
C GLN A 1 29.48 -19.61 1.51
N PRO A 2 28.46 -18.88 1.02
CA PRO A 2 28.57 -17.44 0.82
C PRO A 2 28.87 -16.72 2.15
N LYS A 3 29.53 -15.55 2.07
CA LYS A 3 29.91 -14.74 3.24
C LYS A 3 28.83 -13.70 3.61
N PHE A 4 27.60 -13.89 3.16
CA PHE A 4 26.48 -12.99 3.44
C PHE A 4 25.32 -13.79 4.03
N GLU A 5 24.56 -13.10 4.88
CA GLU A 5 23.24 -13.54 5.33
C GLU A 5 22.17 -12.99 4.39
N PHE A 6 20.99 -13.60 4.41
CA PHE A 6 19.92 -13.24 3.49
C PHE A 6 18.59 -13.10 4.23
N VAL A 7 17.82 -12.08 3.87
CA VAL A 7 16.46 -11.82 4.36
C VAL A 7 15.61 -11.50 3.14
N THR A 8 14.38 -12.00 3.11
CA THR A 8 13.41 -11.60 2.08
C THR A 8 12.31 -10.77 2.67
N ILE A 9 12.02 -9.66 2.01
CA ILE A 9 10.82 -8.86 2.25
C ILE A 9 9.84 -9.17 1.12
N LEU A 10 8.61 -9.50 1.47
CA LEU A 10 7.56 -9.91 0.55
C LEU A 10 6.43 -8.88 0.59
N PRO A 11 6.55 -7.78 -0.17
CA PRO A 11 5.54 -6.74 -0.18
C PRO A 11 4.31 -7.13 -1.00
N ASP A 12 3.16 -6.67 -0.52
CA ASP A 12 1.92 -6.61 -1.28
C ASP A 12 1.80 -5.24 -2.00
N ALA A 13 0.58 -4.79 -2.32
CA ALA A 13 0.36 -3.52 -3.02
C ALA A 13 0.93 -2.34 -2.24
N ASN A 14 2.00 -1.74 -2.79
CA ASN A 14 2.67 -0.59 -2.20
C ASN A 14 1.92 0.71 -2.51
N PHE A 15 1.42 1.37 -1.47
CA PHE A 15 0.81 2.70 -1.52
C PHE A 15 1.60 3.69 -0.68
N GLY A 16 1.59 4.96 -1.06
CA GLY A 16 2.23 6.05 -0.33
C GLY A 16 2.79 7.13 -1.27
N PRO A 17 3.48 8.15 -0.72
CA PRO A 17 3.96 9.28 -1.49
C PRO A 17 4.84 8.90 -2.68
N ILE A 18 4.58 9.51 -3.84
CA ILE A 18 5.44 9.44 -5.02
C ILE A 18 6.53 10.52 -4.90
N LEU A 19 7.79 10.10 -4.79
CA LEU A 19 8.90 11.03 -4.52
C LEU A 19 9.38 11.79 -5.75
N CYS A 20 9.46 11.12 -6.90
CA CYS A 20 9.96 11.71 -8.13
C CYS A 20 9.41 10.98 -9.36
N GLY A 21 9.28 11.71 -10.46
CA GLY A 21 8.76 11.19 -11.71
C GLY A 21 7.27 10.88 -11.66
N ASP A 22 6.82 10.16 -12.67
CA ASP A 22 5.43 9.71 -12.79
C ASP A 22 5.18 8.50 -11.90
N PRO A 23 3.94 8.32 -11.40
CA PRO A 23 3.58 7.12 -10.65
C PRO A 23 3.61 5.89 -11.56
N HIS A 24 4.12 4.79 -11.03
CA HIS A 24 4.25 3.52 -11.75
C HIS A 24 3.77 2.34 -10.89
N SER A 25 3.44 1.21 -11.54
CA SER A 25 3.02 -0.03 -10.87
C SER A 25 1.86 0.22 -9.88
N THR A 26 1.88 -0.39 -8.70
CA THR A 26 0.87 -0.21 -7.64
C THR A 26 0.71 1.24 -7.20
N GLY A 27 1.78 2.03 -7.24
CA GLY A 27 1.75 3.47 -6.91
C GLY A 27 0.87 4.30 -7.86
N SER A 28 0.62 3.81 -9.09
CA SER A 28 -0.29 4.47 -10.04
C SER A 28 -1.76 4.20 -9.77
N TRP A 29 -2.12 3.18 -8.98
CA TRP A 29 -3.52 2.77 -8.83
C TRP A 29 -4.37 3.84 -8.14
N VAL A 30 -3.87 4.43 -7.05
CA VAL A 30 -4.55 5.55 -6.38
C VAL A 30 -4.67 6.75 -7.32
N VAL A 31 -3.60 7.05 -8.07
CA VAL A 31 -3.59 8.20 -9.00
C VAL A 31 -4.55 7.99 -10.18
N ASN A 32 -4.68 6.76 -10.69
CA ASN A 32 -5.62 6.42 -11.75
C ASN A 32 -7.07 6.57 -11.26
N LEU A 33 -7.37 6.10 -10.05
CA LEU A 33 -8.70 6.32 -9.44
C LEU A 33 -9.02 7.81 -9.28
N MET A 34 -8.03 8.64 -8.91
CA MET A 34 -8.22 10.10 -8.81
C MET A 34 -8.51 10.79 -10.16
N LYS A 35 -8.23 10.10 -11.28
CA LYS A 35 -8.52 10.55 -12.65
C LYS A 35 -9.81 9.96 -13.22
N GLY A 36 -10.49 9.10 -12.47
CA GLY A 36 -11.71 8.42 -12.93
C GLY A 36 -11.43 7.12 -13.67
N GLU A 37 -10.19 6.62 -13.60
CA GLU A 37 -9.78 5.39 -14.28
C GLU A 37 -9.85 4.19 -13.34
N ASP A 38 -10.58 3.15 -13.73
CA ASP A 38 -10.79 1.91 -12.96
C ASP A 38 -10.20 0.66 -13.64
N LYS A 39 -9.32 0.86 -14.63
CA LYS A 39 -8.73 -0.22 -15.45
C LYS A 39 -7.99 -1.25 -14.60
N ASP A 40 -7.26 -0.81 -13.59
CA ASP A 40 -6.50 -1.68 -12.68
C ASP A 40 -7.47 -2.51 -11.82
N ALA A 41 -8.53 -1.88 -11.31
CA ALA A 41 -9.57 -2.52 -10.52
C ALA A 41 -10.35 -3.61 -11.27
N LYS A 42 -10.38 -3.54 -12.60
CA LYS A 42 -11.04 -4.55 -13.45
C LYS A 42 -10.22 -5.82 -13.65
N VAL A 43 -8.89 -5.77 -13.50
CA VAL A 43 -8.00 -6.89 -13.82
C VAL A 43 -7.19 -7.39 -12.64
N VAL A 44 -7.05 -6.59 -11.59
CA VAL A 44 -6.33 -6.95 -10.38
C VAL A 44 -7.31 -7.30 -9.25
N PRO A 45 -7.22 -8.49 -8.64
CA PRO A 45 -8.12 -8.89 -7.57
C PRO A 45 -7.88 -8.08 -6.28
N ASN A 46 -8.88 -8.07 -5.41
CA ASN A 46 -8.77 -7.49 -4.07
C ASN A 46 -7.69 -8.25 -3.25
N GLN A 47 -6.75 -7.55 -2.64
CA GLN A 47 -5.56 -8.12 -2.01
C GLN A 47 -5.18 -7.37 -0.72
N TRP A 48 -3.92 -7.42 -0.29
CA TRP A 48 -3.44 -6.66 0.87
C TRP A 48 -2.72 -5.39 0.42
N TYR A 49 -2.43 -4.48 1.34
CA TYR A 49 -1.62 -3.30 1.05
C TYR A 49 -0.43 -3.23 1.99
N ILE A 50 0.52 -2.37 1.65
CA ILE A 50 1.57 -1.91 2.55
C ILE A 50 1.87 -0.43 2.26
N ASP A 51 2.23 0.33 3.29
CA ASP A 51 2.79 1.66 3.09
C ASP A 51 4.23 1.55 2.58
N ILE A 52 4.55 2.25 1.50
CA ILE A 52 5.89 2.24 0.90
C ILE A 52 7.01 2.63 1.88
N ARG A 53 6.71 3.47 2.88
CA ARG A 53 7.65 3.89 3.92
C ARG A 53 7.87 2.76 4.93
N ASP A 54 6.84 1.99 5.24
CA ASP A 54 6.95 0.80 6.11
C ASP A 54 7.71 -0.32 5.40
N ASP A 55 7.44 -0.56 4.11
CA ASP A 55 8.19 -1.51 3.29
C ASP A 55 9.69 -1.14 3.21
N ALA A 56 9.99 0.15 2.99
CA ALA A 56 11.36 0.65 3.01
C ALA A 56 12.06 0.44 4.38
N ARG A 57 11.35 0.67 5.49
CA ARG A 57 11.87 0.41 6.84
C ARG A 57 12.14 -1.07 7.08
N LEU A 58 11.29 -1.97 6.57
CA LEU A 58 11.52 -3.41 6.66
C LEU A 58 12.78 -3.86 5.89
N HIS A 59 13.02 -3.29 4.71
CA HIS A 59 14.26 -3.51 3.97
C HIS A 59 15.48 -3.04 4.78
N ILE A 60 15.42 -1.85 5.39
CA ILE A 60 16.49 -1.35 6.27
C ILE A 60 16.72 -2.30 7.45
N PHE A 61 15.66 -2.81 8.09
CA PHE A 61 15.80 -3.78 9.17
C PHE A 61 16.41 -5.09 8.69
N GLY A 62 15.99 -5.63 7.55
CA GLY A 62 16.59 -6.84 6.97
C GLY A 62 18.09 -6.70 6.68
N LEU A 63 18.56 -5.48 6.40
CA LEU A 63 19.98 -5.18 6.18
C LEU A 63 20.77 -4.90 7.47
N SER A 64 20.11 -4.49 8.56
CA SER A 64 20.79 -3.95 9.76
C SER A 64 20.63 -4.81 11.02
N LYS A 65 19.73 -5.79 11.02
CA LYS A 65 19.42 -6.65 12.16
C LYS A 65 19.83 -8.10 11.88
N PRO A 66 21.00 -8.56 12.34
CA PRO A 66 21.48 -9.93 12.10
C PRO A 66 20.50 -11.00 12.59
N GLU A 67 19.69 -10.71 13.61
CA GLU A 67 18.67 -11.62 14.11
C GLU A 67 17.54 -11.93 13.11
N LEU A 68 17.47 -11.20 11.99
CA LEU A 68 16.53 -11.44 10.89
C LEU A 68 17.08 -12.37 9.80
N ALA A 69 18.32 -12.85 9.92
CA ALA A 69 18.91 -13.78 8.97
C ALA A 69 18.00 -15.00 8.72
N ASP A 70 17.91 -15.40 7.45
CA ASP A 70 17.09 -16.49 6.92
C ASP A 70 15.57 -16.31 7.08
N GLN A 71 15.10 -15.11 7.46
CA GLN A 71 13.67 -14.82 7.58
C GLN A 71 13.02 -14.45 6.24
N ARG A 72 11.72 -14.77 6.16
CA ARG A 72 10.81 -14.31 5.11
C ARG A 72 9.74 -13.44 5.76
N ILE A 73 9.80 -12.14 5.53
CA ILE A 73 8.96 -11.16 6.22
C ILE A 73 7.90 -10.66 5.24
N TRP A 74 6.63 -10.95 5.53
CA TRP A 74 5.51 -10.36 4.81
C TRP A 74 5.39 -8.87 5.15
N ALA A 75 5.52 -8.04 4.12
CA ALA A 75 5.25 -6.60 4.18
C ALA A 75 3.82 -6.40 3.68
N ALA A 76 2.85 -6.76 4.54
CA ALA A 76 1.42 -6.75 4.23
C ALA A 76 0.66 -6.27 5.48
N ALA A 77 0.17 -5.03 5.45
CA ALA A 77 -0.43 -4.33 6.58
C ALA A 77 -1.88 -4.77 6.88
N GLY A 78 -2.67 -5.02 5.83
CA GLY A 78 -4.03 -5.50 5.96
C GLY A 78 -4.71 -5.71 4.61
N PRO A 79 -5.88 -6.36 4.58
CA PRO A 79 -6.66 -6.54 3.35
C PRO A 79 -7.34 -5.24 2.91
N PHE A 80 -7.53 -5.09 1.61
CA PHE A 80 -8.36 -4.04 1.01
C PHE A 80 -9.16 -4.58 -0.18
N GLY A 81 -10.22 -3.86 -0.55
CA GLY A 81 -10.88 -3.97 -1.85
C GLY A 81 -10.91 -2.62 -2.54
N TRP A 82 -11.15 -2.59 -3.85
CA TRP A 82 -11.12 -1.32 -4.59
C TRP A 82 -12.16 -0.30 -4.11
N ASN A 83 -13.31 -0.74 -3.59
CA ASN A 83 -14.28 0.17 -2.98
C ASN A 83 -13.73 0.82 -1.70
N ASP A 84 -12.82 0.19 -0.98
CA ASP A 84 -12.20 0.80 0.22
C ASP A 84 -11.35 2.00 -0.20
N LEU A 85 -10.58 1.88 -1.28
CA LEU A 85 -9.82 3.01 -1.85
C LEU A 85 -10.77 4.11 -2.33
N ILE A 86 -11.81 3.75 -3.10
CA ILE A 86 -12.80 4.70 -3.64
C ILE A 86 -13.46 5.50 -2.52
N ARG A 87 -13.89 4.84 -1.43
CA ARG A 87 -14.53 5.50 -0.30
C ARG A 87 -13.59 6.44 0.44
N ILE A 88 -12.34 6.02 0.67
CA ILE A 88 -11.31 6.89 1.25
C ILE A 88 -11.10 8.13 0.37
N LEU A 89 -10.94 7.93 -0.95
CA LEU A 89 -10.73 9.03 -1.87
C LEU A 89 -11.94 9.97 -1.93
N LYS A 90 -13.17 9.45 -2.02
CA LYS A 90 -14.40 10.28 -2.03
C LYS A 90 -14.59 11.04 -0.72
N LYS A 91 -14.17 10.47 0.41
CA LYS A 91 -14.19 11.14 1.73
C LYS A 91 -13.25 12.35 1.76
N HIS A 92 -12.01 12.19 1.29
CA HIS A 92 -10.96 13.21 1.44
C HIS A 92 -10.83 14.17 0.26
N TYR A 93 -11.29 13.75 -0.92
CA TYR A 93 -11.17 14.48 -2.19
C TYR A 93 -12.51 14.49 -2.94
N PRO A 94 -13.59 15.06 -2.37
CA PRO A 94 -14.93 14.99 -2.94
C PRO A 94 -15.07 15.65 -4.33
N ASP A 95 -14.19 16.61 -4.65
CA ASP A 95 -14.19 17.32 -5.94
C ASP A 95 -13.41 16.58 -7.05
N ALA A 96 -12.70 15.49 -6.70
CA ALA A 96 -11.96 14.70 -7.68
C ALA A 96 -12.89 13.79 -8.49
N ASN A 97 -12.51 13.53 -9.74
CA ASN A 97 -13.23 12.59 -10.60
C ASN A 97 -12.90 11.15 -10.16
N ILE A 98 -13.66 10.58 -9.23
CA ILE A 98 -13.42 9.23 -8.69
C ILE A 98 -14.52 8.29 -9.21
N PRO A 99 -14.18 7.06 -9.65
CA PRO A 99 -15.16 6.09 -10.11
C PRO A 99 -16.21 5.72 -9.05
N ASP A 100 -17.32 5.16 -9.52
CA ASP A 100 -18.32 4.56 -8.65
C ASP A 100 -17.92 3.18 -8.13
N GLU A 101 -18.53 2.81 -7.01
CA GLU A 101 -18.30 1.51 -6.39
C GLU A 101 -18.79 0.37 -7.29
N ASN A 102 -18.13 -0.80 -7.19
CA ASN A 102 -18.54 -2.02 -7.86
C ASN A 102 -18.86 -3.12 -6.84
N PRO A 103 -19.98 -3.86 -6.97
CA PRO A 103 -20.31 -4.95 -6.05
C PRO A 103 -19.24 -6.05 -5.90
N LYS A 104 -18.32 -6.19 -6.86
CA LYS A 104 -17.24 -7.18 -6.85
C LYS A 104 -15.97 -6.70 -6.11
N TRP A 105 -15.85 -5.41 -5.85
CA TRP A 105 -14.65 -4.79 -5.26
C TRP A 105 -14.71 -4.73 -3.74
N VAL A 106 -15.04 -5.87 -3.14
CA VAL A 106 -15.13 -6.06 -1.68
C VAL A 106 -13.75 -6.27 -1.05
N THR A 107 -13.62 -5.99 0.25
CA THR A 107 -12.38 -6.24 1.00
C THR A 107 -11.93 -7.70 0.85
N SER A 108 -10.63 -7.91 0.58
CA SER A 108 -10.06 -9.23 0.36
C SER A 108 -10.29 -10.19 1.54
N PRO A 109 -10.74 -11.44 1.32
CA PRO A 109 -10.86 -12.45 2.38
C PRO A 109 -9.53 -13.15 2.69
N LEU A 110 -8.46 -12.83 1.95
CA LEU A 110 -7.14 -13.44 2.12
C LEU A 110 -6.59 -13.17 3.52
N LYS A 111 -5.91 -14.18 4.08
CA LYS A 111 -5.25 -14.10 5.38
C LYS A 111 -3.76 -14.26 5.18
N VAL A 112 -3.00 -13.25 5.59
CA VAL A 112 -1.53 -13.24 5.58
C VAL A 112 -1.05 -13.13 7.02
N ASP A 113 -0.10 -13.97 7.42
CA ASP A 113 0.59 -13.81 8.71
C ASP A 113 1.76 -12.83 8.52
N SER A 114 1.52 -11.56 8.86
CA SER A 114 2.51 -10.47 8.77
C SER A 114 2.97 -9.98 10.15
N GLU A 115 2.78 -10.78 11.20
CA GLU A 115 3.04 -10.35 12.58
C GLU A 115 4.51 -10.00 12.85
N VAL A 116 5.45 -10.65 12.18
CA VAL A 116 6.89 -10.33 12.29
C VAL A 116 7.16 -8.89 11.86
N GLY A 117 6.70 -8.52 10.66
CA GLY A 117 6.87 -7.16 10.13
C GLY A 117 6.17 -6.12 11.01
N ARG A 118 4.94 -6.41 11.45
CA ARG A 118 4.16 -5.52 12.31
C ARG A 118 4.88 -5.22 13.62
N LYS A 119 5.42 -6.26 14.27
CA LYS A 119 6.16 -6.13 15.53
C LYS A 119 7.45 -5.35 15.35
N LEU A 120 8.19 -5.58 14.25
CA LEU A 120 9.43 -4.86 13.96
C LEU A 120 9.20 -3.36 13.80
N LEU A 121 8.08 -2.94 13.21
CA LEU A 121 7.77 -1.53 12.96
C LEU A 121 7.06 -0.83 14.11
N GLY A 122 6.50 -1.58 15.06
CA GLY A 122 5.65 -1.06 16.14
C GLY A 122 4.18 -0.86 15.75
N GLY A 123 3.74 -1.46 14.65
CA GLY A 123 2.46 -1.20 14.02
C GLY A 123 2.61 -0.91 12.52
N TRP A 124 1.49 -0.94 11.80
CA TRP A 124 1.43 -0.58 10.39
C TRP A 124 0.82 0.81 10.22
N THR A 125 1.26 1.53 9.20
CA THR A 125 0.53 2.69 8.69
C THR A 125 -0.83 2.24 8.12
N SER A 126 -1.90 3.00 8.40
CA SER A 126 -3.26 2.64 7.99
C SER A 126 -3.49 2.85 6.49
N LEU A 127 -4.40 2.08 5.90
CA LEU A 127 -4.79 2.21 4.49
C LEU A 127 -5.21 3.64 4.14
N GLU A 128 -6.01 4.26 5.02
CA GLU A 128 -6.47 5.63 4.85
C GLU A 128 -5.29 6.61 4.73
N GLN A 129 -4.31 6.50 5.64
CA GLN A 129 -3.13 7.35 5.59
C GLN A 129 -2.32 7.12 4.31
N CYS A 130 -2.07 5.87 3.91
CA CYS A 130 -1.30 5.56 2.70
C CYS A 130 -1.96 6.17 1.45
N VAL A 131 -3.27 5.99 1.32
CA VAL A 131 -4.06 6.42 0.14
C VAL A 131 -4.14 7.94 0.07
N VAL A 132 -4.42 8.60 1.20
CA VAL A 132 -4.46 10.06 1.29
C VAL A 132 -3.08 10.64 0.95
N ASP A 133 -2.02 10.12 1.53
CA ASP A 133 -0.66 10.60 1.27
C ASP A 133 -0.22 10.38 -0.19
N THR A 134 -0.66 9.28 -0.81
CA THR A 134 -0.40 9.03 -2.24
C THR A 134 -1.03 10.13 -3.10
N ALA A 135 -2.32 10.39 -2.94
CA ALA A 135 -3.03 11.42 -3.70
C ALA A 135 -2.46 12.83 -3.44
N LYS A 136 -2.12 13.14 -2.18
CA LYS A 136 -1.51 14.41 -1.79
C LYS A 136 -0.16 14.63 -2.46
N SER A 137 0.65 13.58 -2.60
CA SER A 137 1.99 13.68 -3.22
C SER A 137 1.97 14.08 -4.69
N VAL A 138 0.84 13.89 -5.39
CA VAL A 138 0.67 14.26 -6.80
C VAL A 138 -0.22 15.49 -7.00
N GLY A 139 -0.43 16.28 -5.94
CA GLY A 139 -1.03 17.62 -6.02
C GLY A 139 -2.52 17.70 -5.71
N TYR A 140 -3.17 16.62 -5.28
CA TYR A 140 -4.55 16.71 -4.78
C TYR A 140 -4.56 17.27 -3.35
N LEU A 141 -5.46 18.22 -3.09
CA LEU A 141 -5.62 18.83 -1.77
C LEU A 141 -6.77 18.13 -1.03
N ALA A 142 -6.44 17.49 0.09
CA ALA A 142 -7.46 16.90 0.95
C ALA A 142 -8.24 18.02 1.65
N ILE A 143 -9.53 17.81 1.89
CA ILE A 143 -10.29 18.70 2.78
C ILE A 143 -9.61 18.69 4.16
N SER A 144 -9.37 19.87 4.73
CA SER A 144 -8.87 19.99 6.10
C SER A 144 -9.92 19.43 7.06
N GLU A 145 -9.52 18.50 7.93
CA GLU A 145 -10.34 18.08 9.08
C GLU A 145 -10.68 19.26 10.01
#